data_AF-A0A530LDL4-F1
#
_entry.id   AF-A0A530LDL4-F1
#
_cell.length_a   1.000
_cell.length_b   1.000
_cell.length_c   1.000
_cell.angle_alpha   90.00
_cell.angle_beta   90.00
_cell.angle_gamma   90.00
#
_symmetry.space_group_name_H-M   'P 1'
#
loop_
_entity.id
_entity.type
_entity.pdbx_description
1 polymer ?
#
loop_
_entity_poly.entity_id
_entity_poly.type
_entity_poly.pdbx_seq_one_letter_code
_entity_poly.pdbx_strand_id
1 'polypeptide(L)'
;MILTLALLAGLVAAWLLIGVVEKFRLGLRLSQALLYVPFKLAYRISDERIKIARRSAAPVIYVIWHQSRIEPALMLSLLPEDTLHILDQASAGSPWLEPWRELGRTIAFNAEHVFVSRRLVRPS
;
A
#
# COMPACT_ATOMS: atom_id res chain seq x y z
N MET A 1 21.60 -29.34 7.55
CA MET A 1 21.40 -28.08 8.32
C MET A 1 22.12 -26.89 7.69
N ILE A 2 23.39 -26.99 7.29
CA ILE A 2 24.09 -25.87 6.61
C ILE A 2 23.44 -25.52 5.26
N LEU A 3 23.05 -26.53 4.46
CA LEU A 3 22.39 -26.31 3.17
C LEU A 3 21.05 -25.56 3.31
N THR A 4 20.23 -25.94 4.29
CA THR A 4 18.93 -25.29 4.54
C THR A 4 19.11 -23.83 4.99
N LEU A 5 20.11 -23.56 5.83
CA LEU A 5 20.48 -22.20 6.23
C LEU A 5 20.97 -21.36 5.05
N ALA A 6 21.83 -21.92 4.20
CA ALA A 6 22.34 -21.25 3.01
C ALA A 6 21.21 -20.92 2.01
N LEU A 7 20.26 -21.84 1.81
CA LEU A 7 19.09 -21.61 0.96
C LEU A 7 18.19 -20.50 1.50
N LEU A 8 17.89 -20.51 2.81
CA LEU A 8 17.10 -19.45 3.44
C LEU A 8 17.81 -18.08 3.36
N ALA A 9 19.12 -18.05 3.61
CA ALA A 9 19.91 -16.83 3.49
C ALA A 9 19.90 -16.31 2.05
N GLY A 10 20.04 -17.18 1.06
CA GLY A 10 19.94 -16.84 -0.36
C GLY A 10 18.56 -16.26 -0.73
N LEU A 11 17.48 -16.85 -0.20
CA LEU A 11 16.13 -16.34 -0.42
C LEU A 11 15.92 -14.96 0.20
N VAL A 12 16.37 -14.75 1.43
CA VAL A 12 16.30 -13.44 2.10
C VAL A 12 17.13 -12.41 1.34
N ALA A 13 18.35 -12.75 0.92
CA ALA A 13 19.19 -11.87 0.12
C ALA A 13 18.52 -11.49 -1.21
N ALA A 14 17.92 -12.46 -1.92
CA ALA A 14 17.17 -12.21 -3.14
C ALA A 14 15.95 -11.28 -2.89
N TRP A 15 15.19 -11.52 -1.81
CA TRP A 15 14.06 -10.67 -1.44
C TRP A 15 14.49 -9.23 -1.16
N LEU A 16 15.55 -9.03 -0.36
CA LEU A 16 16.10 -7.70 -0.07
C LEU A 16 16.57 -7.01 -1.35
N LEU A 17 17.27 -7.73 -2.23
CA LEU A 17 17.76 -7.20 -3.50
C LEU A 17 16.61 -6.74 -4.40
N ILE A 18 15.56 -7.54 -4.54
CA ILE A 18 14.37 -7.16 -5.29
C ILE A 18 13.71 -5.93 -4.63
N GLY A 19 13.60 -5.90 -3.30
CA GLY A 19 13.06 -4.74 -2.58
C GLY A 19 13.83 -3.45 -2.85
N VAL A 20 15.16 -3.50 -2.88
CA VAL A 20 16.00 -2.35 -3.23
C VAL A 20 15.77 -1.91 -4.68
N VAL A 21 15.68 -2.85 -5.63
CA VAL A 21 15.36 -2.55 -7.04
C VAL A 21 13.98 -1.88 -7.17
N GLU A 22 12.95 -2.42 -6.51
CA GLU A 22 11.59 -1.87 -6.49
C GLU A 22 11.56 -0.47 -5.89
N LYS A 23 12.29 -0.24 -4.78
CA LYS A 23 12.45 1.08 -4.17
C LYS A 23 12.94 2.11 -5.19
N PHE A 24 14.01 1.83 -5.93
CA PHE A 24 14.54 2.78 -6.91
C PHE A 24 13.64 2.92 -8.14
N ARG A 25 12.99 1.84 -8.59
CA ARG A 25 12.15 1.89 -9.80
C ARG A 25 10.85 2.67 -9.58
N LEU A 26 10.23 2.51 -8.40
CA LEU A 26 8.93 3.08 -8.06
C LEU A 26 9.01 4.29 -7.12
N GLY A 27 10.18 4.58 -6.56
CA GLY A 27 10.35 5.67 -5.59
C GLY A 27 9.67 5.37 -4.25
N LEU A 28 9.67 4.10 -3.83
CA LEU A 28 9.10 3.65 -2.55
C LEU A 28 10.11 3.80 -1.42
N ARG A 29 9.64 3.89 -0.17
CA ARG A 29 10.52 3.66 0.98
C ARG A 29 10.86 2.17 1.08
N LEU A 30 11.91 1.87 1.85
CA LEU A 30 12.37 0.49 2.02
C LEU A 30 11.29 -0.41 2.65
N SER A 31 10.59 0.07 3.68
CA SER A 31 9.49 -0.66 4.34
C SER A 31 8.36 -0.98 3.35
N GLN A 32 7.92 0.02 2.59
CA GLN A 32 6.92 -0.12 1.53
C GLN A 32 7.36 -1.14 0.47
N ALA A 33 8.60 -1.04 -0.01
CA ALA A 33 9.13 -1.94 -1.02
C ALA A 33 9.22 -3.40 -0.52
N LEU A 34 9.71 -3.62 0.70
CA LEU A 34 9.83 -4.95 1.29
C LEU A 34 8.46 -5.62 1.47
N LEU A 35 7.45 -4.87 1.90
CA LEU A 35 6.08 -5.38 2.04
C LEU A 35 5.35 -5.52 0.69
N TYR A 36 5.79 -4.81 -0.36
CA TYR A 36 5.23 -4.95 -1.70
C TYR A 36 5.76 -6.19 -2.45
N VAL A 37 7.06 -6.49 -2.32
CA VAL A 37 7.73 -7.54 -3.11
C VAL A 37 7.03 -8.91 -3.07
N PRO A 38 6.56 -9.43 -1.91
CA PRO A 38 5.87 -10.71 -1.87
C PRO A 38 4.62 -10.72 -2.74
N PHE A 39 3.83 -9.64 -2.74
CA PHE A 39 2.65 -9.54 -3.58
C PHE A 39 3.00 -9.44 -5.05
N LYS A 40 4.05 -8.69 -5.39
CA LYS A 40 4.52 -8.59 -6.76
C LYS A 40 4.94 -9.95 -7.31
N LEU A 41 5.69 -10.73 -6.53
CA LEU A 41 6.17 -12.05 -6.96
C LEU A 41 5.04 -13.07 -7.05
N ALA A 42 4.13 -13.09 -6.07
CA ALA A 42 3.02 -14.04 -6.03
C ALA A 42 1.96 -13.76 -7.11
N TYR A 43 1.61 -12.48 -7.33
CA TYR A 43 0.49 -12.08 -8.20
C TYR A 43 0.93 -11.41 -9.51
N ARG A 44 2.24 -11.25 -9.73
CA ARG A 44 2.82 -10.62 -10.95
C ARG A 44 2.18 -9.27 -11.28
N ILE A 45 2.04 -8.44 -10.26
CA ILE A 45 1.35 -7.15 -10.33
C ILE A 45 2.07 -6.22 -11.32
N SER A 46 1.30 -5.62 -12.25
CA SER A 46 1.78 -4.55 -13.12
C SER A 46 1.70 -3.21 -12.40
N ASP A 47 2.85 -2.56 -12.22
CA ASP A 47 3.01 -1.33 -11.42
C ASP A 47 3.33 -0.08 -12.24
N GLU A 48 3.25 -0.16 -13.57
CA GLU A 48 3.56 0.96 -14.47
C GLU A 48 2.67 2.18 -14.20
N ARG A 49 1.38 1.96 -13.94
CA ARG A 49 0.42 3.03 -13.64
C ARG A 49 0.66 3.67 -12.27
N ILE A 50 1.23 2.93 -11.32
CA ILE A 50 1.58 3.46 -9.99
C ILE A 50 2.66 4.52 -10.11
N LYS A 51 3.62 4.34 -11.04
CA LYS A 51 4.66 5.34 -11.27
C LYS A 51 4.09 6.68 -11.74
N ILE A 52 3.00 6.65 -12.52
CA ILE A 52 2.30 7.85 -12.98
C ILE A 52 1.55 8.48 -11.81
N ALA A 53 0.80 7.68 -11.05
CA ALA A 53 0.09 8.12 -9.85
C ALA A 53 1.03 8.79 -8.83
N ARG A 54 2.19 8.21 -8.55
CA ARG A 54 3.16 8.82 -7.61
C ARG A 54 3.79 10.12 -8.12
N ARG A 55 3.73 10.41 -9.43
CA ARG A 55 4.31 11.61 -10.05
C ARG A 55 3.30 12.74 -10.26
N SER A 56 2.01 12.48 -10.09
CA SER A 56 0.99 13.54 -10.23
C SER A 56 1.12 14.56 -9.10
N ALA A 57 1.00 15.84 -9.45
CA ALA A 57 1.01 16.93 -8.48
C ALA A 57 -0.20 16.79 -7.55
N ALA A 58 0.06 16.73 -6.24
CA ALA A 58 -0.99 16.72 -5.22
C ALA A 58 -1.85 18.01 -5.29
N PRO A 59 -3.14 17.96 -4.91
CA PRO A 59 -3.85 16.83 -4.28
C PRO A 59 -4.45 15.85 -5.29
N VAL A 60 -4.25 14.54 -5.08
CA VAL A 60 -4.84 13.47 -5.91
C VAL A 60 -5.70 12.55 -5.06
N ILE A 61 -6.94 12.33 -5.49
CA ILE A 61 -7.87 11.38 -4.87
C ILE A 61 -7.78 10.05 -5.62
N TYR A 62 -7.34 9.00 -4.92
CA TYR A 62 -7.32 7.64 -5.45
C TYR A 62 -8.61 6.93 -5.07
N VAL A 63 -9.37 6.49 -6.07
CA VAL A 63 -10.52 5.63 -5.87
C VAL A 63 -10.13 4.22 -6.30
N ILE A 64 -10.20 3.28 -5.36
CA ILE A 64 -9.82 1.89 -5.57
C ILE A 64 -11.07 1.04 -5.51
N TRP A 65 -11.25 0.20 -6.54
CA TRP A 65 -12.28 -0.82 -6.53
C TRP A 65 -11.72 -2.08 -5.84
N HIS A 66 -12.33 -2.47 -4.72
CA HIS A 66 -11.94 -3.67 -3.98
C HIS A 66 -12.61 -4.92 -4.58
N GLN A 67 -11.83 -5.89 -5.06
CA GLN A 67 -12.30 -7.22 -5.44
C GLN A 67 -11.80 -8.32 -4.50
N SER A 68 -10.72 -8.06 -3.76
CA SER A 68 -10.13 -8.98 -2.80
C SER A 68 -9.78 -8.27 -1.48
N ARG A 69 -9.19 -9.02 -0.55
CA ARG A 69 -8.69 -8.48 0.71
C ARG A 69 -7.30 -7.87 0.58
N ILE A 70 -6.62 -8.03 -0.55
CA ILE A 70 -5.19 -7.70 -0.70
C ILE A 70 -4.99 -6.24 -1.14
N GLU A 71 -5.99 -5.63 -1.77
CA GLU A 71 -5.97 -4.26 -2.28
C GLU A 71 -5.60 -3.22 -1.22
N PRO A 72 -6.14 -3.23 0.02
CA PRO A 72 -5.71 -2.29 1.05
C PRO A 72 -4.20 -2.36 1.31
N ALA A 73 -3.65 -3.57 1.45
CA ALA A 73 -2.23 -3.79 1.68
C ALA A 73 -1.39 -3.29 0.48
N LEU A 74 -1.84 -3.58 -0.75
CA LEU A 74 -1.17 -3.11 -1.95
C LEU A 74 -1.13 -1.60 -2.04
N MET A 75 -2.25 -0.94 -1.75
CA MET A 75 -2.33 0.51 -1.87
C MET A 75 -1.51 1.19 -0.78
N LEU A 76 -1.49 0.67 0.45
CA LEU A 76 -0.61 1.15 1.53
C LEU A 76 0.89 1.01 1.18
N SER A 77 1.26 -0.05 0.44
CA SER A 77 2.64 -0.22 -0.03
C SER A 77 2.98 0.65 -1.24
N LEU A 78 2.03 0.91 -2.14
CA LEU A 78 2.32 1.51 -3.45
C LEU A 78 2.08 3.02 -3.51
N LEU A 79 1.14 3.55 -2.72
CA LEU A 79 0.83 4.97 -2.70
C LEU A 79 1.87 5.78 -1.89
N PRO A 80 1.98 7.09 -2.16
CA PRO A 80 2.86 7.98 -1.37
C PRO A 80 2.58 7.91 0.13
N GLU A 81 3.59 8.01 0.99
CA GLU A 81 3.46 7.82 2.45
C GLU A 81 2.60 8.92 3.13
N ASP A 82 2.53 10.08 2.51
CA ASP A 82 1.71 11.22 2.91
C ASP A 82 0.24 11.07 2.49
N THR A 83 -0.10 10.00 1.76
CA THR A 83 -1.48 9.70 1.38
C THR A 83 -2.30 9.35 2.62
N LEU A 84 -3.47 9.99 2.74
CA LEU A 84 -4.48 9.58 3.69
C LEU A 84 -5.30 8.43 3.10
N HIS A 85 -5.18 7.26 3.71
CA HIS A 85 -5.94 6.07 3.34
C HIS A 85 -7.22 5.98 4.15
N ILE A 86 -8.35 5.94 3.46
CA ILE A 86 -9.66 5.73 4.05
C ILE A 86 -10.02 4.27 3.83
N LEU A 87 -10.00 3.48 4.90
CA LEU A 87 -10.27 2.04 4.86
C LEU A 87 -11.73 1.76 5.25
N ASP A 88 -12.37 0.79 4.62
CA ASP A 88 -13.65 0.29 5.12
C ASP A 88 -13.51 -0.34 6.51
N GLN A 89 -14.61 -0.47 7.25
CA GLN A 89 -14.58 -0.95 8.63
C GLN A 89 -13.99 -2.36 8.76
N ALA A 90 -14.19 -3.24 7.77
CA ALA A 90 -13.67 -4.60 7.82
C ALA A 90 -12.15 -4.64 7.60
N SER A 91 -11.62 -3.82 6.68
CA SER A 91 -10.17 -3.68 6.49
C SER A 91 -9.50 -2.97 7.67
N ALA A 92 -10.14 -1.94 8.23
CA ALA A 92 -9.62 -1.19 9.37
C ALA A 92 -9.47 -2.09 10.62
N GLY A 93 -10.43 -2.99 10.85
CA GLY A 93 -10.39 -3.95 11.97
C GLY A 93 -9.56 -5.20 11.72
N SER A 94 -8.94 -5.37 10.55
CA SER A 94 -8.26 -6.60 10.18
C SER A 94 -6.86 -6.70 10.81
N PRO A 95 -6.56 -7.71 11.66
CA PRO A 95 -5.26 -7.80 12.33
C PRO A 95 -4.10 -8.04 11.37
N TRP A 96 -4.33 -8.72 10.25
CA TRP A 96 -3.28 -9.00 9.28
C TRP A 96 -2.82 -7.75 8.52
N LEU A 97 -3.62 -6.67 8.49
CA LEU A 97 -3.26 -5.40 7.86
C LEU A 97 -2.41 -4.50 8.76
N GLU A 98 -2.19 -4.85 10.03
CA GLU A 98 -1.42 -4.05 10.99
C GLU A 98 -0.06 -3.61 10.42
N PRO A 99 0.78 -4.51 9.84
CA PRO A 99 2.09 -4.12 9.32
C PRO A 99 2.03 -3.11 8.17
N TRP A 100 0.92 -3.13 7.40
CA TRP A 100 0.71 -2.20 6.30
C TRP A 100 0.12 -0.87 6.76
N ARG A 101 -0.70 -0.87 7.82
CA ARG A 101 -1.27 0.37 8.38
C ARG A 101 -0.20 1.29 8.95
N GLU A 102 0.95 0.76 9.37
CA GLU A 102 2.10 1.56 9.79
C GLU A 102 2.81 2.29 8.63
N LEU A 103 2.57 1.89 7.37
CA LEU A 103 3.23 2.50 6.20
C LEU A 103 2.66 3.86 5.81
N GLY A 104 1.46 4.21 6.27
CA GLY A 104 0.77 5.42 5.86
C GLY A 104 -0.27 5.87 6.88
N ARG A 105 -0.86 7.04 6.66
CA ARG A 105 -1.92 7.54 7.55
C ARG A 105 -3.22 6.83 7.19
N THR A 106 -3.80 6.11 8.13
CA THR A 106 -5.05 5.36 7.91
C THR A 106 -6.17 5.89 8.79
N ILE A 107 -7.38 5.98 8.23
CA ILE A 107 -8.61 6.27 8.97
C ILE A 107 -9.67 5.22 8.61
N ALA A 108 -10.45 4.81 9.60
CA ALA A 108 -11.59 3.94 9.38
C ALA A 108 -12.77 4.78 8.87
N PHE A 109 -13.34 4.37 7.74
CA PHE A 109 -14.57 4.92 7.23
C PHE A 109 -15.74 4.43 8.10
N ASN A 110 -16.37 5.36 8.80
CA ASN A 110 -17.62 5.10 9.51
C ASN A 110 -18.78 5.66 8.66
N ALA A 111 -19.52 4.76 8.00
CA ALA A 111 -20.66 5.11 7.16
C ALA A 111 -21.78 5.84 7.95
N GLU A 112 -21.93 5.56 9.24
CA GLU A 112 -22.95 6.17 10.09
C GLU A 112 -22.65 7.66 10.36
N HIS A 113 -21.37 8.06 10.35
CA HIS A 113 -20.93 9.43 10.61
C HIS A 113 -20.81 10.31 9.36
N VAL A 114 -20.98 9.75 8.16
CA VAL A 114 -20.91 10.53 6.90
C VAL A 114 -22.08 11.52 6.75
N PHE A 115 -23.14 11.36 7.55
CA PHE A 115 -24.35 12.16 7.41
C PHE A 115 -24.33 13.56 8.03
N VAL A 116 -23.23 14.02 8.65
CA VAL A 116 -23.28 15.25 9.49
C VAL A 116 -22.79 16.53 8.81
N SER A 117 -22.09 16.48 7.67
CA SER A 117 -21.61 17.71 6.99
C SER A 117 -21.97 17.76 5.50
N ARG A 118 -23.25 18.01 5.23
CA ARG A 118 -23.71 18.52 3.92
C ARG A 118 -23.58 20.04 3.82
N ARG A 119 -22.45 20.63 4.21
CA ARG A 119 -22.14 22.00 3.75
C ARG A 119 -21.46 21.90 2.40
N LEU A 120 -22.26 21.70 1.35
CA LEU A 120 -21.90 22.15 0.02
C LEU A 120 -21.65 23.65 0.15
N VAL A 121 -20.38 24.03 0.23
CA VAL A 121 -19.95 25.43 0.18
C VAL A 121 -20.47 25.97 -1.15
N ARG A 122 -21.49 26.84 -1.08
CA ARG A 122 -21.89 27.65 -2.23
C ARG A 122 -20.69 28.53 -2.60
N PRO A 123 -20.25 28.55 -3.87
CA PRO A 123 -19.44 29.66 -4.33
C PRO A 123 -20.35 30.90 -4.36
N SER A 124 -20.01 31.90 -3.55
CA SER A 124 -20.52 33.28 -3.65
C SER A 124 -19.43 34.14 -4.24
#